data_AF-A0A957RKM8-F1
#
_entry.id   AF-A0A957RKM8-F1
#
_cell.length_a   1.000
_cell.length_b   1.000
_cell.length_c   1.000
_cell.angle_alpha   90.00
_cell.angle_beta   90.00
_cell.angle_gamma   90.00
#
_symmetry.space_group_name_H-M   'P 1'
#
loop_
_entity.id
_entity.type
_entity.pdbx_description
1 polymer ?
#
loop_
_entity_poly.entity_id
_entity_poly.type
_entity_poly.pdbx_seq_one_letter_code
_entity_poly.pdbx_strand_id
1 'polypeptide(L)' 'HYIPERRGEFFDVIEDVIPLYNVAVSVRVPGSVTSVATVPQGAPLPFEMHNGRIEFVVPVIHGHQMIEVIRD' A
#
# COMPACT_ATOMS: atom_id res chain seq x y z
N HIS A 1 3.46 6.44 5.05
CA HIS A 1 4.25 7.31 5.94
C HIS A 1 4.31 8.69 5.31
N TYR A 2 3.64 9.68 5.92
CA TYR A 2 3.48 11.07 5.48
C TYR A 2 2.17 11.41 4.73
N ILE A 3 1.24 12.08 5.44
CA ILE A 3 0.16 12.87 4.85
C ILE A 3 0.64 14.32 4.95
N PRO A 4 0.84 15.05 3.83
CA PRO A 4 1.26 16.44 3.89
C PRO A 4 0.25 17.28 4.64
N GLU A 5 0.69 17.99 5.68
CA GLU A 5 -0.14 18.89 6.48
C GLU A 5 0.49 20.27 6.53
N ARG A 6 -0.30 21.32 6.31
CA ARG A 6 0.17 22.69 6.48
C ARG A 6 0.22 23.02 7.97
N ARG A 7 1.41 22.93 8.57
CA ARG A 7 1.66 23.24 9.99
C ARG A 7 2.09 24.70 10.24
N GLY A 8 2.42 25.46 9.19
CA GLY A 8 2.82 26.87 9.27
C GLY A 8 1.78 27.82 8.69
N GLU A 9 1.45 28.89 9.43
CA GLU A 9 0.52 29.93 8.96
C GLU A 9 1.17 30.84 7.91
N PHE A 10 2.46 31.17 8.07
CA PHE A 10 3.17 32.16 7.27
C PHE A 10 4.31 31.60 6.40
N PHE A 11 4.57 30.29 6.47
CA PHE A 11 5.62 29.64 5.69
C PHE A 11 5.20 28.23 5.30
N ASP A 12 5.75 27.77 4.18
CA ASP A 12 5.60 26.41 3.71
C ASP A 12 6.74 25.54 4.23
N VAL A 13 6.41 24.30 4.56
CA VAL A 13 7.39 23.29 4.93
C VAL A 13 7.62 22.42 3.70
N ILE A 14 8.87 22.35 3.25
CA ILE A 14 9.29 21.36 2.26
C ILE A 14 9.74 20.13 3.03
N GLU A 15 9.02 19.03 2.88
CA GLU A 15 9.33 17.77 3.54
C GLU A 15 9.76 16.73 2.52
N ASP A 16 10.79 15.96 2.88
CA ASP A 16 11.29 14.87 2.03
C ASP A 16 10.56 13.57 2.35
N VAL A 17 10.31 12.76 1.33
CA VAL A 17 9.59 11.49 1.49
C VAL A 17 10.59 10.40 1.87
N ILE A 18 10.40 9.79 3.04
CA ILE A 18 11.17 8.62 3.44
C ILE A 18 10.51 7.36 2.84
N PRO A 19 11.16 6.66 1.88
CA PRO A 19 10.60 5.45 1.31
C PRO A 19 10.60 4.30 2.32
N LEU A 20 9.49 3.56 2.38
CA LEU A 20 9.43 2.28 3.09
C LEU A 20 9.61 1.15 2.10
N TYR A 21 10.56 0.24 2.36
CA TYR A 21 10.86 -0.88 1.48
C TYR A 21 10.34 -2.20 2.04
N ASN A 22 9.94 -3.09 1.13
CA ASN A 22 9.58 -4.49 1.42
C ASN A 22 8.58 -4.62 2.57
N VAL A 23 7.51 -3.81 2.51
CA VAL A 23 6.48 -3.81 3.55
C VAL A 23 5.63 -5.06 3.39
N ALA A 24 5.75 -5.99 4.34
CA ALA A 24 4.88 -7.16 4.41
C ALA A 24 3.48 -6.74 4.85
N VAL A 25 2.48 -7.19 4.10
CA VAL A 25 1.06 -6.88 4.32
C VAL A 25 0.29 -8.18 4.45
N SER A 26 -0.53 -8.29 5.48
CA SER A 26 -1.43 -9.43 5.69
C SER A 26 -2.84 -8.91 5.97
N VAL A 27 -3.82 -9.24 5.11
CA VAL A 27 -5.20 -8.73 5.19
C VAL A 27 -6.17 -9.90 5.22
N ARG A 28 -7.08 -9.91 6.19
CA ARG A 28 -8.18 -10.89 6.22
C ARG A 28 -9.21 -10.51 5.18
N VAL A 29 -9.59 -11.46 4.33
CA VAL A 29 -10.53 -11.25 3.23
C VAL A 29 -11.61 -12.33 3.23
N PRO A 30 -12.88 -11.99 2.94
CA PRO A 30 -13.93 -12.98 2.76
C PRO A 30 -13.87 -13.59 1.35
N GLY A 31 -13.75 -14.92 1.26
CA GLY A 31 -13.72 -15.65 -0.01
C GLY A 31 -12.35 -15.68 -0.70
N SER A 32 -12.34 -16.16 -1.94
CA SER A 32 -11.14 -16.22 -2.79
C SER A 32 -10.80 -14.86 -3.38
N VAL A 33 -9.50 -14.65 -3.63
CA VAL A 33 -8.93 -13.45 -4.25
C VAL A 33 -8.33 -13.87 -5.58
N THR A 34 -8.63 -13.12 -6.63
CA THR A 34 -8.15 -13.38 -7.99
C THR A 34 -6.99 -12.48 -8.38
N SER A 35 -6.90 -11.28 -7.78
CA SER A 35 -5.84 -10.32 -8.08
C SER A 35 -5.54 -9.41 -6.91
N VAL A 36 -4.26 -9.06 -6.76
CA VAL A 36 -3.77 -7.99 -5.90
C VAL A 36 -2.85 -7.11 -6.74
N ALA A 37 -3.08 -5.80 -6.76
CA ALA A 37 -2.29 -4.88 -7.56
C ALA A 37 -2.16 -3.50 -6.91
N THR A 38 -1.06 -2.80 -7.20
CA THR A 38 -0.94 -1.39 -6.85
C THR A 38 -1.89 -0.56 -7.69
N VAL A 39 -2.56 0.43 -7.09
CA VAL A 39 -3.31 1.44 -7.82
C VAL A 39 -2.81 2.85 -7.42
N PRO A 40 -2.73 3.78 -8.38
CA PRO A 40 -3.17 3.69 -9.77
C PRO A 40 -2.18 3.01 -10.75
N GLN A 41 -1.03 2.53 -10.29
CA GLN A 41 0.06 2.07 -11.18
C GLN A 41 -0.26 0.77 -11.95
N GLY A 42 -1.22 -0.03 -11.49
CA GLY A 42 -1.62 -1.29 -12.12
C GLY A 42 -0.60 -2.42 -12.03
N ALA A 43 0.47 -2.27 -11.24
CA ALA A 43 1.48 -3.31 -11.09
C ALA A 43 0.93 -4.48 -10.25
N PRO A 44 0.93 -5.73 -10.77
CA PRO A 44 0.46 -6.88 -10.02
C PRO A 44 1.43 -7.21 -8.89
N LEU A 45 0.89 -7.66 -7.76
CA LEU A 45 1.66 -8.15 -6.63
C LEU A 45 1.36 -9.64 -6.44
N PRO A 46 2.41 -10.51 -6.42
CA PRO A 46 2.20 -11.89 -6.03
C PRO A 46 1.72 -11.93 -4.58
N PHE A 47 0.77 -12.80 -4.30
CA PHE A 47 0.23 -13.00 -2.97
C PHE A 47 0.00 -14.48 -2.71
N GLU A 48 0.04 -14.85 -1.45
CA GLU A 48 -0.35 -16.17 -0.98
C GLU A 48 -1.61 -16.06 -0.12
N MET A 49 -2.44 -17.10 -0.12
CA MET A 49 -3.62 -17.15 0.72
C MET A 49 -3.46 -18.22 1.81
N HIS A 50 -3.50 -17.80 3.06
CA HIS A 50 -3.36 -18.66 4.24
C HIS A 50 -4.40 -18.28 5.30
N ASN A 51 -5.13 -19.25 5.84
CA ASN A 51 -6.05 -19.06 6.97
C ASN A 51 -7.06 -17.90 6.79
N GLY A 52 -7.59 -17.72 5.57
CA GLY A 52 -8.54 -16.64 5.23
C GLY A 52 -7.92 -15.24 5.15
N ARG A 53 -6.60 -15.17 4.98
CA ARG A 53 -5.85 -13.94 4.76
C ARG A 53 -5.08 -14.04 3.45
N ILE A 54 -4.88 -12.89 2.81
CA ILE A 54 -3.86 -12.75 1.77
C ILE A 54 -2.61 -12.12 2.36
N GLU A 55 -1.46 -12.59 1.93
CA GLU A 55 -0.14 -12.10 2.32
C GLU A 55 0.66 -11.73 1.07
N PHE A 56 1.23 -10.52 1.08
CA PHE A 56 2.02 -9.99 -0.03
C PHE A 56 3.01 -8.94 0.46
N VAL A 57 3.94 -8.55 -0.42
CA VAL A 57 4.95 -7.53 -0.13
C VAL A 57 4.76 -6.34 -1.05
N VAL A 58 4.68 -5.14 -0.48
CA VAL A 58 4.77 -3.89 -1.24
C VAL A 58 6.25 -3.52 -1.33
N PRO A 59 6.86 -3.51 -2.53
CA PRO A 59 8.32 -3.37 -2.68
C PRO A 59 8.82 -2.01 -2.20
N VAL A 60 8.05 -0.95 -2.48
CA VAL A 60 8.36 0.40 -2.01
C VAL A 60 7.08 1.22 -1.82
N ILE A 61 7.04 2.04 -0.78
CA ILE A 61 6.00 3.04 -0.53
C ILE A 61 6.66 4.41 -0.38
N HIS A 62 6.40 5.30 -1.33
CA HIS A 62 6.75 6.72 -1.24
C HIS A 62 5.53 7.49 -0.73
N GLY A 63 5.47 7.78 0.56
CA GLY A 63 4.29 8.42 1.13
C GLY A 63 3.17 7.41 1.37
N HIS A 64 2.30 7.23 0.38
CA HIS A 64 1.17 6.30 0.42
C HIS A 64 1.14 5.43 -0.84
N GLN A 65 0.56 4.24 -0.70
CA GLN A 65 0.30 3.33 -1.81
C GLN A 65 -1.08 2.72 -1.59
N MET A 66 -1.97 2.85 -2.58
CA MET A 66 -3.24 2.13 -2.57
C MET A 66 -3.06 0.77 -3.23
N ILE A 67 -3.76 -0.22 -2.71
CA ILE A 67 -3.74 -1.60 -3.21
C ILE A 67 -5.18 -2.00 -3.53
N GLU A 68 -5.40 -2.47 -4.75
CA GLU A 68 -6.65 -3.10 -5.17
C GLU A 68 -6.59 -4.60 -4.90
N VAL A 69 -7.69 -5.14 -4.37
CA VAL A 69 -7.88 -6.57 -4.13
C VAL A 69 -9.18 -6.99 -4.80
N ILE A 70 -9.09 -7.80 -5.84
CA ILE A 70 -10.25 -8.32 -6.58
C ILE A 70 -10.57 -9.72 -6.07
N ARG A 71 -11.86 -9.96 -5.83
CA ARG A 71 -12.41 -11.23 -5.37
C ARG A 71 -13.26 -11.85 -6.48
N ASP A 72 -13.46 -13.16 -6.39
CA ASP A 72 -14.46 -13.87 -7.20
C ASP A 72 -15.89 -13.42 -6.87
#